data_AF-A0A3M4TYB0-F1
#
_entry.id   AF-A0A3M4TYB0-F1
#
_cell.length_a   1.000
_cell.length_b   1.000
_cell.length_c   1.000
_cell.angle_alpha   90.00
_cell.angle_beta   90.00
_cell.angle_gamma   90.00
#
_symmetry.space_group_name_H-M   'P 1'
#
loop_
_entity.id
_entity.type
_entity.pdbx_description
1 polymer ?
#
loop_
_entity_poly.entity_id
_entity_poly.type
_entity_poly.pdbx_seq_one_letter_code
_entity_poly.pdbx_strand_id
1 'polypeptide(L)' 'MGAQRLQGAIMLCLTRRFGESIIIGNDIKITVISGRDGQIRLGIDAPAELAVDRSEIRTAKLVNPRNEDSRHVSA' A
#
# COMPACT_ATOMS: atom_id res chain seq x y z
N MET A 1 -0.40 27.65 23.21
CA MET A 1 -0.64 26.24 22.82
C MET A 1 -0.41 26.13 21.32
N GLY A 2 0.83 25.84 20.92
CA GLY A 2 1.20 25.73 19.51
C GLY A 2 0.75 24.39 18.96
N ALA A 3 0.01 24.40 17.86
CA ALA A 3 -0.20 23.20 17.05
C ALA A 3 1.17 22.72 16.58
N GLN A 4 1.65 21.59 17.12
CA GLN A 4 2.81 20.90 16.58
C GLN A 4 2.47 20.48 15.14
N ARG A 5 3.04 21.19 14.16
CA ARG A 5 3.07 20.74 12.77
C ARG A 5 3.76 19.38 12.75
N LEU A 6 3.10 18.38 12.18
CA LEU A 6 3.74 17.13 11.78
C LEU A 6 4.72 17.46 10.63
N GLN A 7 5.95 17.82 10.96
CA GLN A 7 7.05 17.78 10.00
C GLN A 7 7.32 16.30 9.71
N GLY A 8 6.98 15.80 8.51
CA GLY A 8 7.33 14.42 8.16
C GLY A 8 6.64 13.82 6.93
N ALA A 9 5.55 14.40 6.41
CA ALA A 9 4.89 13.84 5.23
C ALA A 9 5.25 14.65 3.98
N ILE A 10 6.19 14.13 3.19
CA ILE A 10 6.39 14.58 1.81
C ILE A 10 5.45 13.78 0.90
N MET A 11 4.66 14.47 0.08
CA MET A 11 3.84 13.84 -0.96
C MET A 11 4.51 14.10 -2.31
N LEU A 12 4.90 13.03 -3.00
CA LEU A 12 5.46 13.10 -4.34
C LEU A 12 4.36 12.79 -5.37
N CYS A 13 4.00 13.78 -6.19
CA CYS A 13 3.00 13.62 -7.25
C CYS A 13 3.68 13.30 -8.58
N LEU A 14 3.37 12.15 -9.17
CA LEU A 14 3.95 11.69 -10.44
C LEU A 14 2.83 11.22 -11.38
N THR A 15 2.95 11.53 -12.68
CA THR A 15 2.11 10.94 -13.73
C THR A 15 2.88 9.84 -14.43
N ARG A 16 2.34 8.62 -14.48
CA ARG A 16 2.94 7.43 -15.10
C ARG A 16 2.04 6.87 -16.20
N ARG A 17 2.64 6.40 -17.29
CA ARG A 17 1.97 5.66 -18.37
C ARG A 17 1.90 4.16 -18.03
N PHE A 18 1.09 3.42 -18.78
CA PHE A 18 1.06 1.95 -18.66
C PHE A 18 2.45 1.36 -18.94
N GLY A 19 2.86 0.41 -18.10
CA GLY A 19 4.18 -0.20 -18.12
C GLY A 19 5.26 0.58 -17.38
N GLU A 20 5.01 1.84 -16.98
CA GLU A 20 5.98 2.60 -16.18
C GLU A 20 5.86 2.27 -14.69
N SER A 21 6.99 2.39 -13.98
CA SER A 21 7.09 2.05 -12.57
C SER A 21 7.64 3.20 -11.72
N ILE A 22 7.35 3.12 -10.43
CA ILE A 22 7.87 3.96 -9.35
C ILE A 22 8.59 3.02 -8.38
N ILE A 23 9.81 3.37 -7.99
CA ILE A 23 10.59 2.61 -7.00
C ILE A 23 10.61 3.39 -5.69
N ILE A 24 10.33 2.71 -4.57
CA ILE A 24 10.35 3.29 -3.22
C ILE A 24 11.38 2.52 -2.40
N GLY A 25 12.37 3.24 -1.86
CA GLY A 25 13.51 2.60 -1.20
C GLY A 25 14.24 1.67 -2.17
N ASN A 26 14.55 0.46 -1.72
CA ASN A 26 15.32 -0.51 -2.51
C ASN A 26 14.47 -1.68 -3.03
N ASP A 27 13.37 -2.00 -2.36
CA ASP A 27 12.69 -3.30 -2.54
C ASP A 27 11.21 -3.17 -2.91
N ILE A 28 10.69 -1.96 -3.05
CA ILE A 28 9.28 -1.72 -3.40
C ILE A 28 9.20 -1.14 -4.81
N LYS A 29 8.42 -1.80 -5.67
CA LYS A 29 8.13 -1.34 -7.03
C LYS A 29 6.63 -1.28 -7.26
N ILE A 30 6.15 -0.12 -7.67
CA ILE A 30 4.75 0.09 -8.08
C ILE A 30 4.73 0.27 -9.59
N THR A 31 3.95 -0.52 -10.31
CA THR A 31 3.84 -0.47 -11.78
C THR A 31 2.40 -0.18 -12.19
N VAL A 32 2.21 0.76 -13.13
CA VAL A 32 0.88 1.00 -13.71
C VAL A 32 0.63 -0.05 -14.78
N ILE A 33 -0.28 -0.99 -14.52
CA ILE A 33 -0.53 -2.13 -15.41
C ILE A 33 -1.54 -1.77 -16.50
N SER A 34 -2.67 -1.17 -16.11
CA SER A 34 -3.74 -0.79 -17.02
C SER A 34 -4.66 0.24 -16.35
N GLY A 35 -5.57 0.82 -17.12
CA GLY A 35 -6.59 1.70 -16.60
C GLY A 35 -7.83 1.69 -17.47
N ARG A 36 -9.00 1.77 -16.85
CA ARG A 36 -10.30 1.80 -17.52
C ARG A 36 -11.33 2.47 -16.62
N ASP A 37 -12.16 3.34 -17.17
CA ASP A 37 -13.32 3.93 -16.48
C ASP A 37 -12.97 4.56 -15.11
N GLY A 38 -11.87 5.30 -15.04
CA GLY A 38 -11.39 5.93 -13.81
C GLY A 38 -10.75 4.98 -12.80
N GLN A 39 -10.73 3.67 -13.08
CA GLN A 39 -10.02 2.67 -12.30
C GLN A 39 -8.63 2.42 -12.88
N ILE A 40 -7.66 2.22 -12.00
CA ILE A 40 -6.28 1.92 -12.36
C ILE A 40 -5.92 0.57 -11.73
N ARG A 41 -5.26 -0.29 -12.51
CA ARG A 41 -4.62 -1.51 -12.01
C ARG A 41 -3.17 -1.20 -11.72
N LEU A 42 -2.79 -1.38 -10.45
CA LEU A 42 -1.41 -1.24 -9.99
C LEU A 42 -0.87 -2.63 -9.66
N GLY A 43 0.33 -2.93 -10.13
CA GLY A 43 1.15 -4.03 -9.63
C GLY A 43 2.05 -3.49 -8.52
N ILE A 44 2.15 -4.20 -7.41
CA ILE A 44 3.00 -3.83 -6.28
C ILE A 44 3.89 -5.03 -5.98
N ASP A 45 5.18 -4.90 -6.27
CA ASP A 45 6.19 -5.86 -5.84
C ASP A 45 6.80 -5.30 -4.54
N ALA A 46 6.80 -6.11 -3.49
CA ALA A 46 7.35 -5.77 -2.19
C ALA A 46 7.82 -7.05 -1.47
N PRO A 47 8.72 -6.94 -0.47
CA PRO A 47 9.13 -8.07 0.37
C PRO A 47 7.93 -8.71 1.11
N ALA A 48 8.04 -10.00 1.44
CA ALA A 48 6.95 -10.76 2.04
C ALA A 48 6.61 -10.29 3.47
N GLU A 49 7.60 -9.78 4.19
CA GLU A 49 7.47 -9.19 5.52
C GLU A 49 6.72 -7.84 5.50
N LEU A 50 6.58 -7.21 4.33
CA LEU A 50 5.91 -5.92 4.19
C LEU A 50 4.44 -6.12 3.82
N ALA A 51 3.54 -5.87 4.77
CA ALA A 51 2.10 -5.90 4.52
C ALA A 51 1.67 -4.81 3.53
N VAL A 52 1.12 -5.22 2.39
CA VAL A 52 0.50 -4.34 1.39
C VAL A 52 -1.01 -4.52 1.45
N ASP A 53 -1.69 -3.55 2.04
CA ASP A 53 -3.15 -3.56 2.20
C ASP A 53 -3.79 -2.43 1.38
N ARG A 54 -5.05 -2.63 0.97
CA ARG A 54 -5.92 -1.52 0.55
C ARG A 54 -6.24 -0.65 1.76
N SER A 55 -6.36 0.66 1.59
CA SER A 55 -6.51 1.61 2.72
C SER A 55 -7.75 1.32 3.57
N GLU A 56 -8.85 0.90 2.94
CA GLU A 56 -10.09 0.52 3.62
C GLU A 56 -9.90 -0.75 4.48
N ILE A 57 -9.07 -1.69 4.04
CA ILE A 57 -8.78 -2.93 4.76
C ILE A 57 -7.78 -2.67 5.89
N ARG A 58 -6.76 -1.84 5.65
CA ARG A 58 -5.75 -1.45 6.64
C ARG A 58 -6.40 -0.86 7.88
N THR A 59 -7.35 0.06 7.69
CA THR A 59 -8.08 0.72 8.78
C THR A 59 -8.85 -0.31 9.61
N ALA A 60 -9.52 -1.28 8.97
CA ALA A 60 -10.25 -2.32 9.68
C ALA A 60 -9.32 -3.24 10.51
N LYS A 61 -8.16 -3.63 9.97
CA LYS A 61 -7.15 -4.44 10.69
C LYS A 61 -6.62 -3.73 11.93
N LEU A 62 -6.38 -2.42 11.83
CA LEU A 62 -5.90 -1.60 12.95
C LEU A 62 -6.94 -1.45 14.06
N VAL A 63 -8.23 -1.41 13.71
CA VAL A 63 -9.34 -1.28 14.67
C VAL A 63 -9.64 -2.60 15.37
N ASN A 64 -9.33 -3.76 14.76
CA ASN A 64 -9.67 -5.06 15.34
C ASN A 64 -8.52 -6.09 15.22
N PRO A 65 -7.48 -6.00 16.08
CA PRO A 65 -6.25 -6.79 15.95
C PRO A 65 -6.36 -8.27 16.35
N ARG A 66 -7.56 -8.81 16.65
CA ARG A 66 -7.71 -10.14 17.30
C ARG A 66 -7.95 -11.33 16.38
N ASN A 67 -8.11 -11.16 15.06
CA ASN A 67 -8.69 -12.22 14.23
C ASN A 67 -7.90 -12.56 12.96
N GLU A 68 -6.62 -12.96 13.00
CA GLU A 68 -5.99 -13.69 11.85
C GLU A 68 -5.01 -14.83 12.21
N ASP A 69 -4.78 -15.21 13.48
CA ASP A 69 -3.86 -16.33 13.82
C ASP A 69 -4.51 -17.73 13.94
N SER A 70 -5.81 -17.86 13.65
CA SER A 70 -6.52 -19.14 13.80
C SER A 70 -7.03 -19.69 12.48
N ARG A 71 -6.13 -19.91 11.52
CA ARG A 71 -6.35 -20.88 10.42
C ARG A 71 -5.10 -21.71 10.16
N HIS A 72 -4.58 -22.35 11.22
CA HIS A 72 -3.95 -23.66 11.04
C HIS A 72 -5.07 -24.65 10.70
N VAL A 73 -5.20 -25.01 9.42
CA VAL A 73 -5.91 -26.24 9.05
C VAL A 73 -4.86 -27.34 9.04
N SER A 74 -4.74 -28.01 10.19
CA SER A 74 -4.13 -29.33 10.28
C SER A 74 -5.26 -30.36 10.27
N ALA A 75 -5.49 -30.99 9.11
CA ALA A 75 -6.02 -32.34 8.92
C ALA A 75 -6.20 -32.60 7.42
#